data_AF-A0A7W9H888-F1
#
_entry.id   AF-A0A7W9H888-F1
#
_cell.length_a   1.000
_cell.length_b   1.000
_cell.length_c   1.000
_cell.angle_alpha   90.00
_cell.angle_beta   90.00
_cell.angle_gamma   90.00
#
_symmetry.space_group_name_H-M   'P 1'
#
loop_
_entity.id
_entity.type
_entity.pdbx_description
1 polymer ?
#
loop_
_entity_poly.entity_id
_entity_poly.type
_entity_poly.pdbx_seq_one_letter_code
_entity_poly.pdbx_strand_id
1 'polypeptide(L)'
;MKRAQSAVIRDRFRNLLRSAGIAIAEARRRAARGEPAIATVGDATKVACQHYGHLCVEREEAAAALRQRYQATDCRADCMTDAFN
;
A
#
# COMPACT_ATOMS: atom_id res chain seq x y z
N MET A 1 -20.21 18.19 -13.24
CA MET A 1 -19.21 18.07 -12.14
C MET A 1 -18.77 16.64 -11.79
N LYS A 2 -19.48 15.56 -12.21
CA LYS A 2 -19.16 14.17 -11.82
C LYS A 2 -17.78 13.64 -12.30
N ARG A 3 -17.29 14.04 -13.49
CA ARG A 3 -16.03 13.49 -14.05
C ARG A 3 -14.76 13.92 -13.32
N ALA A 4 -14.70 15.17 -12.86
CA ALA A 4 -13.51 15.70 -12.18
C ALA A 4 -13.31 15.00 -10.83
N GLN A 5 -14.39 14.79 -10.06
CA GLN A 5 -14.33 14.08 -8.79
C GLN A 5 -13.94 12.61 -8.95
N SER A 6 -14.50 11.93 -9.97
CA SER A 6 -14.10 10.55 -10.30
C SER A 6 -12.65 10.44 -10.80
N ALA A 7 -12.09 11.49 -11.41
CA ALA A 7 -10.68 11.51 -11.79
C ALA A 7 -9.78 11.60 -10.54
N VAL A 8 -10.12 12.47 -9.58
CA VAL A 8 -9.38 12.63 -8.32
C VAL A 8 -9.40 11.36 -7.47
N ILE A 9 -10.56 10.69 -7.34
CA ILE A 9 -10.66 9.43 -6.58
C ILE A 9 -9.79 8.33 -7.21
N ARG A 10 -9.82 8.21 -8.54
CA ARG A 10 -9.00 7.22 -9.26
C ARG A 10 -7.51 7.52 -9.13
N ASP A 11 -7.13 8.79 -9.19
CA ASP A 11 -5.74 9.19 -9.02
C ASP A 11 -5.23 8.91 -7.60
N ARG A 12 -6.03 9.27 -6.58
CA ARG A 12 -5.77 8.92 -5.18
C ARG A 12 -5.57 7.42 -5.00
N PHE A 13 -6.47 6.60 -5.53
CA PHE A 13 -6.34 5.15 -5.43
C PHE A 13 -5.10 4.60 -6.15
N ARG A 14 -4.72 5.16 -7.32
CA ARG A 14 -3.47 4.78 -8.00
C ARG A 14 -2.23 5.14 -7.18
N ASN A 15 -2.23 6.30 -6.52
CA ASN A 15 -1.14 6.71 -5.66
C ASN A 15 -1.01 5.77 -4.44
N LEU A 16 -2.14 5.32 -3.89
CA LEU A 16 -2.15 4.29 -2.85
C LEU A 16 -1.62 2.94 -3.35
N LEU A 17 -1.98 2.51 -4.56
CA LEU A 17 -1.43 1.28 -5.16
C LEU A 17 0.08 1.36 -5.38
N ARG A 18 0.61 2.54 -5.75
CA ARG A 18 2.06 2.74 -5.83
C ARG A 18 2.70 2.71 -4.45
N SER A 19 2.08 3.38 -3.48
CA SER A 19 2.55 3.43 -2.10
C SER A 19 2.64 2.05 -1.46
N ALA A 20 1.60 1.22 -1.63
CA ALA A 20 1.59 -0.17 -1.19
C ALA A 20 2.71 -1.02 -1.84
N GLY A 21 2.99 -0.80 -3.13
CA GLY A 21 4.09 -1.49 -3.82
C GLY A 21 5.46 -1.10 -3.27
N ILE A 22 5.67 0.19 -2.98
CA ILE A 22 6.90 0.68 -2.33
C ILE A 22 7.02 0.09 -0.93
N ALA A 23 5.95 0.08 -0.13
CA ALA A 23 5.94 -0.49 1.21
C ALA A 23 6.33 -1.98 1.21
N ILE A 24 5.77 -2.78 0.29
CA ILE A 24 6.16 -4.19 0.12
C ILE A 24 7.64 -4.32 -0.26
N ALA A 25 8.12 -3.53 -1.21
CA ALA A 25 9.51 -3.58 -1.63
C ALA A 25 10.47 -3.16 -0.51
N GLU A 26 10.09 -2.17 0.31
CA GLU A 26 10.84 -1.77 1.51
C GLU A 26 10.85 -2.86 2.58
N ALA A 27 9.70 -3.49 2.83
CA ALA A 27 9.60 -4.60 3.77
C ALA A 27 10.53 -5.75 3.36
N ARG A 28 10.52 -6.13 2.07
CA ARG A 28 11.43 -7.14 1.53
C ARG A 28 12.91 -6.75 1.64
N ARG A 29 13.24 -5.48 1.43
CA ARG A 29 14.62 -4.98 1.60
C ARG A 29 15.09 -5.00 3.05
N ARG A 30 14.19 -4.80 4.02
CA ARG A 30 14.49 -4.77 5.45
C ARG A 30 14.51 -6.17 6.07
N ALA A 31 13.78 -7.12 5.50
CA ALA A 31 13.70 -8.48 6.01
C ALA A 31 15.08 -9.15 6.05
N ALA A 32 15.42 -9.74 7.19
CA ALA A 32 16.63 -10.55 7.31
C ALA A 32 16.49 -11.84 6.49
N ARG A 33 17.61 -12.50 6.19
CA ARG A 33 17.58 -13.78 5.47
C ARG A 33 16.77 -14.81 6.27
N GLY A 34 15.70 -15.33 5.67
CA GLY A 34 14.85 -16.36 6.28
C GLY A 34 13.70 -15.82 7.12
N GLU A 35 13.57 -14.50 7.29
CA GLU A 35 12.41 -13.88 7.93
C GLU A 35 11.39 -13.41 6.90
N PRO A 36 10.08 -13.54 7.17
CA PRO A 36 9.05 -13.01 6.28
C PRO A 36 9.08 -11.49 6.30
N ALA A 37 8.92 -10.88 5.12
CA ALA A 37 8.78 -9.43 5.00
C ALA A 37 7.45 -8.96 5.59
N ILE A 38 7.45 -8.01 6.53
CA ILE A 38 6.22 -7.48 7.12
C ILE A 38 5.86 -6.17 6.43
N ALA A 39 4.80 -6.18 5.62
CA ALA A 39 4.28 -5.01 4.94
C ALA A 39 2.95 -4.57 5.57
N THR A 40 2.93 -3.43 6.26
CA THR A 40 1.75 -2.97 7.00
C THR A 40 0.94 -1.90 6.27
N VAL A 41 -0.34 -1.77 6.61
CA VAL A 41 -1.20 -0.65 6.18
C VAL A 41 -0.60 0.68 6.63
N GLY A 42 0.03 0.71 7.81
CA GLY A 42 0.77 1.87 8.31
C GLY A 42 1.92 2.29 7.40
N ASP A 43 2.71 1.33 6.89
CA ASP A 43 3.80 1.62 5.95
C ASP A 43 3.26 2.17 4.62
N ALA A 44 2.19 1.57 4.09
CA ALA A 44 1.55 2.05 2.86
C ALA A 44 1.01 3.48 3.03
N THR A 45 0.38 3.79 4.17
CA THR A 45 -0.08 5.14 4.51
C THR A 45 1.10 6.10 4.64
N LYS A 46 2.17 5.71 5.33
CA LYS A 46 3.36 6.55 5.50
C LYS A 46 3.99 6.92 4.16
N VAL A 47 4.14 5.94 3.26
CA VAL A 47 4.64 6.18 1.91
C VAL A 47 3.69 7.11 1.14
N ALA A 48 2.37 6.93 1.27
CA ALA A 48 1.38 7.78 0.63
C ALA A 48 1.48 9.24 1.09
N CYS A 49 1.66 9.46 2.40
CA CYS A 49 1.88 10.78 2.98
C CYS A 49 3.19 11.41 2.47
N GLN A 50 4.28 10.65 2.49
CA GLN A 50 5.62 11.13 2.14
C GLN A 50 5.78 11.44 0.64
N HIS A 51 5.23 10.61 -0.24
CA HIS A 51 5.48 10.71 -1.67
C HIS A 51 4.38 11.43 -2.46
N TYR A 52 3.15 11.48 -1.94
CA TYR A 52 1.99 12.00 -2.68
C TYR A 52 1.23 13.10 -1.93
N GLY A 53 1.69 13.50 -0.74
CA GLY A 53 1.10 14.60 0.03
C GLY A 53 -0.31 14.31 0.55
N HIS A 54 -0.70 13.03 0.65
CA HIS A 54 -1.99 12.63 1.20
C HIS A 54 -1.99 12.82 2.72
N LEU A 55 -2.53 13.93 3.21
CA LEU A 55 -2.57 14.25 4.66
C LEU A 55 -3.47 13.32 5.47
N CYS A 56 -4.52 12.78 4.83
CA CYS A 56 -5.41 11.78 5.41
C CYS A 56 -5.64 10.70 4.37
N VAL A 57 -5.23 9.47 4.68
CA VAL A 57 -5.61 8.27 3.93
C VAL A 57 -6.45 7.45 4.87
N GLU A 58 -7.66 7.09 4.44
CA GLU A 58 -8.51 6.20 5.24
C GLU A 58 -7.82 4.84 5.32
N ARG A 59 -7.75 4.27 6.52
CA ARG A 59 -7.10 2.98 6.76
C ARG A 59 -7.66 1.90 5.83
N GLU A 60 -8.97 1.93 5.56
CA GLU A 60 -9.63 1.00 4.66
C GLU A 60 -9.18 1.14 3.20
N GLU A 61 -8.98 2.36 2.70
CA GLU A 61 -8.47 2.60 1.34
C GLU A 61 -7.03 2.10 1.21
N ALA A 62 -6.19 2.39 2.22
CA ALA A 62 -4.82 1.89 2.27
C ALA A 62 -4.77 0.36 2.35
N ALA A 63 -5.62 -0.25 3.18
CA ALA A 63 -5.73 -1.69 3.29
C ALA A 63 -6.20 -2.33 1.98
N ALA A 64 -7.18 -1.75 1.28
CA ALA A 64 -7.63 -2.23 -0.02
C ALA A 64 -6.49 -2.20 -1.06
N ALA A 65 -5.76 -1.09 -1.14
CA ALA A 65 -4.61 -0.96 -2.03
C ALA A 65 -3.50 -1.96 -1.69
N LEU A 66 -3.24 -2.18 -0.39
CA LEU A 66 -2.24 -3.12 0.08
C LEU A 66 -2.63 -4.57 -0.21
N ARG A 67 -3.89 -4.97 0.02
CA ARG A 67 -4.41 -6.30 -0.36
C ARG A 67 -4.25 -6.57 -1.85
N GLN A 68 -4.59 -5.59 -2.69
CA GLN A 68 -4.47 -5.74 -4.14
C GLN A 68 -3.01 -5.94 -4.56
N ARG A 69 -2.09 -5.16 -4.00
CA ARG A 69 -0.65 -5.33 -4.31
C ARG A 69 -0.07 -6.62 -3.76
N TYR A 70 -0.44 -6.99 -2.54
CA TYR A 70 -0.04 -8.22 -1.90
C TYR A 70 -0.33 -9.45 -2.79
N GLN A 71 -1.53 -9.49 -3.36
CA GLN A 71 -1.92 -10.54 -4.31
C GLN A 71 -1.18 -10.44 -5.65
N ALA A 72 -1.02 -9.23 -6.19
CA ALA A 72 -0.40 -9.02 -7.51
C ALA A 72 1.11 -9.30 -7.55
N THR A 73 1.82 -9.19 -6.42
CA THR A 73 3.28 -9.40 -6.34
C THR A 73 3.67 -10.76 -5.76
N ASP A 74 2.70 -11.67 -5.65
CA ASP A 74 2.83 -12.97 -4.97
C ASP A 74 3.49 -12.85 -3.59
N CYS A 75 3.18 -11.78 -2.85
CA CYS A 75 3.78 -11.53 -1.54
C CYS A 75 3.35 -12.57 -0.52
N ARG A 76 2.39 -13.45 -0.84
CA ARG A 76 1.99 -14.53 0.06
C ARG A 76 3.11 -15.56 0.28
N ALA A 77 4.04 -15.68 -0.65
CA ALA A 77 5.15 -16.61 -0.54
C ALA A 77 6.20 -16.17 0.50
N ASP A 78 6.43 -14.86 0.65
CA ASP A 78 7.56 -14.29 1.39
C ASP A 78 7.21 -13.08 2.28
N CYS A 79 5.93 -12.70 2.37
CA CYS A 79 5.47 -11.55 3.14
C CYS A 79 4.23 -11.83 4.00
N MET A 80 4.14 -11.08 5.10
CA MET A 80 2.95 -10.93 5.94
C MET A 80 2.40 -9.51 5.85
N THR A 81 1.09 -9.36 6.09
CA THR A 81 0.41 -8.06 6.10
C THR A 81 -0.74 -8.02 7.09
N ASP A 82 -0.97 -6.87 7.72
CA ASP A 82 -2.12 -6.60 8.59
C ASP A 82 -3.36 -6.10 7.80
N ALA A 83 -3.29 -6.05 6.47
CA ALA A 83 -4.36 -5.54 5.63
C ALA A 83 -5.63 -6.40 5.62
N PHE A 84 -5.63 -7.57 6.25
CA PHE A 84 -6.79 -8.46 6.40
C PHE A 84 -7.37 -8.48 7.83
N ASN A 85 -6.75 -7.75 8.76
CA ASN A 85 -7.17 -7.64 10.15
C ASN A 85 -8.07 -6.42 10.38
#